data_AF-A0A1Y1ZKL5-F1
#
_entry.id   AF-A0A1Y1ZKL5-F1
#
_cell.length_a   1.000
_cell.length_b   1.000
_cell.length_c   1.000
_cell.angle_alpha   90.00
_cell.angle_beta   90.00
_cell.angle_gamma   90.00
#
_symmetry.space_group_name_H-M   'P 1'
#
loop_
_entity.id
_entity.type
_entity.pdbx_description
1 polymer ?
#
loop_
_entity_poly.entity_id
_entity_poly.type
_entity_poly.pdbx_seq_one_letter_code
_entity_poly.pdbx_strand_id
1 'polypeptide(L)'
;MASQVVAAILRSDLSDRLDPAHATITEFEHLASYSWLEGDIPTIVVPGSPPLWSPPAEPLKLEPDSGRVYLDENAARIPDAPLEPLFSALFAQNPNFKMGNVDVITDRNNIRKLLRFLDGTSSESFQIHVGIVDGKRALFTRMDHETTTVIQGFRGYGRNFEKACTKRATGTSAYYRITSFRFGGLQCVVRHETDGYIEDATGRAAVQKQAKATDSLPQLLETLQLADSAPESTHTSTIIVKREGKEVDCSSVLEIKTRAAGKSLDMNEITAQLWISQTPRL
;
A
#
# COMPACT_ATOMS: atom_id res chain seq x y z
N MET A 1 -21.16 25.77 0.02
CA MET A 1 -20.10 26.81 -0.03
C MET A 1 -19.46 26.76 -1.40
N ALA A 2 -19.18 27.90 -2.03
CA ALA A 2 -18.51 27.93 -3.33
C ALA A 2 -17.05 27.47 -3.16
N SER A 3 -16.58 26.61 -4.06
CA SER A 3 -15.17 26.21 -4.11
C SER A 3 -14.32 27.42 -4.49
N GLN A 4 -13.43 27.86 -3.61
CA GLN A 4 -12.47 28.93 -3.90
C GLN A 4 -11.20 28.32 -4.46
N VAL A 5 -10.77 28.76 -5.64
CA VAL A 5 -9.45 28.41 -6.18
C VAL A 5 -8.39 29.18 -5.39
N VAL A 6 -7.53 28.45 -4.67
CA VAL A 6 -6.45 29.05 -3.87
C VAL A 6 -5.20 29.27 -4.72
N ALA A 7 -4.94 28.37 -5.67
CA ALA A 7 -3.85 28.48 -6.62
C ALA A 7 -4.18 27.70 -7.91
N ALA A 8 -3.60 28.14 -9.03
CA ALA A 8 -3.51 27.38 -10.26
C ALA A 8 -2.03 27.16 -10.56
N ILE A 9 -1.64 25.90 -10.78
CA ILE A 9 -0.26 25.51 -11.09
C ILE A 9 -0.27 24.91 -12.49
N LEU A 10 0.41 25.57 -13.42
CA LEU A 10 0.64 25.06 -14.77
C LEU A 10 2.01 24.37 -14.83
N ARG A 11 2.16 23.43 -15.76
CA ARG A 11 3.46 22.74 -15.96
C ARG A 11 4.57 23.71 -16.37
N SER A 12 4.23 24.75 -17.12
CA SER A 12 5.15 25.84 -17.47
C SER A 12 5.74 26.52 -16.24
N ASP A 13 4.96 26.63 -15.15
CA ASP A 13 5.35 27.33 -13.93
C ASP A 13 6.40 26.55 -13.10
N LEU A 14 6.67 25.30 -13.47
CA LEU A 14 7.55 24.38 -12.74
C LEU A 14 8.91 24.19 -13.40
N SER A 15 9.06 24.60 -14.67
CA SER A 15 10.25 24.31 -15.49
C SER A 15 11.58 24.86 -14.91
N ASP A 16 11.55 26.00 -14.23
CA ASP A 16 12.74 26.62 -13.63
C ASP A 16 13.00 26.22 -12.16
N ARG A 17 12.17 25.33 -11.59
CA ARG A 17 12.16 25.02 -10.14
C ARG A 17 12.62 23.60 -9.79
N LEU A 18 13.01 22.81 -10.78
CA LEU A 18 13.36 21.40 -10.59
C LEU A 18 14.88 21.25 -10.55
N ASP A 19 15.44 21.02 -9.36
CA ASP A 19 16.82 20.55 -9.19
C ASP A 19 16.79 19.02 -8.98
N PRO A 20 17.28 18.23 -9.94
CA PRO A 20 17.36 16.77 -9.81
C PRO A 20 18.13 16.31 -8.56
N ALA A 21 19.06 17.10 -8.04
CA ALA A 21 19.81 16.77 -6.83
C ALA A 21 18.90 16.61 -5.60
N HIS A 22 17.74 17.28 -5.57
CA HIS A 22 16.77 17.18 -4.49
C HIS A 22 15.70 16.12 -4.71
N ALA A 23 15.68 15.46 -5.87
CA ALA A 23 14.70 14.43 -6.22
C ALA A 23 15.11 13.03 -5.72
N THR A 24 15.62 12.95 -4.49
CA THR A 24 16.08 11.69 -3.88
C THR A 24 15.21 11.32 -2.68
N ILE A 25 14.78 10.06 -2.64
CA ILE A 25 14.15 9.47 -1.44
C ILE A 25 15.26 9.10 -0.46
N THR A 26 15.14 9.59 0.77
CA THR A 26 16.09 9.35 1.86
C THR A 26 15.36 8.91 3.12
N GLU A 27 16.09 8.41 4.11
CA GLU A 27 15.51 8.01 5.42
C GLU A 27 14.30 7.06 5.26
N PHE A 28 14.40 6.11 4.32
CA PHE A 28 13.32 5.15 4.06
C PHE A 28 13.18 4.17 5.21
N GLU A 29 11.95 3.98 5.68
CA GLU A 29 11.60 3.06 6.75
C GLU A 29 10.28 2.34 6.42
N HIS A 30 10.22 1.04 6.67
CA HIS A 30 8.95 0.32 6.71
C HIS A 30 8.30 0.51 8.07
N LEU A 31 7.10 1.09 8.10
CA LEU A 31 6.39 1.33 9.35
C LEU A 31 5.46 0.17 9.69
N ALA A 32 4.58 -0.20 8.77
CA ALA A 32 3.55 -1.19 9.03
C ALA A 32 3.04 -1.80 7.73
N SER A 33 2.25 -2.86 7.83
CA SER A 33 1.55 -3.45 6.69
C SER A 33 0.20 -4.01 7.11
N TYR A 34 -0.67 -4.20 6.12
CA TYR A 34 -1.95 -4.87 6.36
C TYR A 34 -2.44 -5.59 5.12
N SER A 35 -3.27 -6.60 5.33
CA SER A 35 -4.07 -7.25 4.29
C SER A 35 -5.54 -7.15 4.65
N TRP A 36 -6.38 -6.92 3.66
CA TRP A 36 -7.82 -7.04 3.85
C TRP A 36 -8.23 -8.51 3.97
N LEU A 37 -9.19 -8.80 4.85
CA LEU A 37 -9.93 -10.06 4.83
C LEU A 37 -11.19 -9.91 3.98
N GLU A 38 -11.51 -10.95 3.22
CA GLU A 38 -12.78 -11.07 2.53
C GLU A 38 -13.92 -11.21 3.54
N GLY A 39 -15.01 -10.47 3.33
CA GLY A 39 -16.17 -10.45 4.21
C GLY A 39 -16.87 -9.09 4.21
N ASP A 40 -18.09 -9.07 4.76
CA ASP A 40 -18.94 -7.88 4.79
C ASP A 40 -18.47 -6.85 5.84
N ILE A 41 -17.81 -7.32 6.90
CA ILE A 41 -17.28 -6.46 7.95
C ILE A 41 -15.86 -6.03 7.57
N PRO A 42 -15.56 -4.73 7.43
CA PRO A 42 -14.22 -4.23 7.17
C PRO A 42 -13.22 -4.76 8.21
N THR A 43 -12.37 -5.70 7.79
CA THR A 43 -11.42 -6.36 8.68
C THR A 43 -10.06 -6.42 8.01
N ILE A 44 -9.03 -5.98 8.73
CA ILE A 44 -7.64 -6.08 8.29
C ILE A 44 -6.83 -7.00 9.21
N VAL A 45 -5.86 -7.68 8.63
CA VAL A 45 -4.81 -8.39 9.37
C VAL A 45 -3.56 -7.51 9.42
N VAL A 46 -2.94 -7.41 10.60
CA VAL A 46 -1.79 -6.54 10.89
C VAL A 46 -0.74 -7.28 11.73
N PRO A 47 0.54 -7.39 11.32
CA PRO A 47 1.03 -7.07 9.97
C PRO A 47 0.24 -7.82 8.91
N GLY A 48 0.28 -7.36 7.66
CA GLY A 48 -0.42 -8.03 6.57
C GLY A 48 0.19 -9.40 6.23
N SER A 49 -0.40 -10.09 5.26
CA SER A 49 0.06 -11.39 4.76
C SER A 49 0.34 -11.29 3.27
N PRO A 50 1.56 -10.88 2.85
CA PRO A 50 1.89 -10.73 1.44
C PRO A 50 1.87 -12.09 0.72
N PRO A 51 1.47 -12.12 -0.57
CA PRO A 51 1.53 -13.33 -1.38
C PRO A 51 2.97 -13.83 -1.56
N LEU A 52 3.22 -15.12 -1.36
CA LEU A 52 4.52 -15.73 -1.64
C LEU A 52 4.65 -15.99 -3.14
N TRP A 53 5.69 -15.45 -3.78
CA TRP A 53 6.08 -15.80 -5.15
C TRP A 53 6.42 -17.29 -5.24
N SER A 54 5.62 -18.02 -6.02
CA SER A 54 5.69 -19.47 -6.16
C SER A 54 5.19 -19.86 -7.56
N PRO A 55 5.86 -19.42 -8.64
CA PRO A 55 5.44 -19.75 -10.00
C PRO A 55 5.52 -21.26 -10.24
N PRO A 56 4.64 -21.82 -11.08
CA PRO A 56 4.71 -23.22 -11.46
C PRO A 56 5.95 -23.50 -12.31
N ALA A 57 6.41 -24.75 -12.28
CA ALA A 57 7.56 -25.19 -13.06
C ALA A 57 7.27 -25.30 -14.56
N GLU A 58 6.01 -25.56 -14.91
CA GLU A 58 5.58 -25.73 -16.30
C GLU A 58 4.96 -24.44 -16.86
N PRO A 59 4.99 -24.24 -18.20
CA PRO A 59 4.35 -23.11 -18.84
C PRO A 59 2.86 -23.00 -18.50
N LEU A 60 2.43 -21.80 -18.13
CA LEU A 60 1.04 -21.49 -17.82
C LEU A 60 0.26 -21.10 -19.07
N LYS A 61 -0.91 -21.73 -19.25
CA LYS A 61 -1.98 -21.19 -20.10
C LYS A 61 -3.04 -20.60 -19.19
N LEU A 62 -3.25 -19.28 -19.28
CA LEU A 62 -4.18 -18.55 -18.43
C LEU A 62 -5.39 -18.08 -19.24
N GLU A 63 -6.55 -18.07 -18.58
CA GLU A 63 -7.70 -17.34 -19.06
C GLU A 63 -7.48 -15.83 -18.88
N PRO A 64 -8.01 -14.98 -19.78
CA PRO A 64 -7.98 -13.54 -19.59
C PRO A 64 -8.60 -13.11 -18.25
N ASP A 65 -8.13 -11.98 -17.74
CA ASP A 65 -8.71 -11.36 -16.55
C ASP A 65 -10.19 -11.06 -16.79
N SER A 66 -11.03 -11.38 -15.81
CA SER A 66 -12.47 -11.19 -15.88
C SER A 66 -13.06 -10.90 -14.50
N GLY A 67 -14.33 -10.50 -14.48
CA GLY A 67 -15.11 -10.28 -13.26
C GLY A 67 -14.91 -8.92 -12.62
N ARG A 68 -15.42 -8.78 -11.39
CA ARG A 68 -15.35 -7.53 -10.61
C ARG A 68 -13.96 -7.36 -10.01
N VAL A 69 -13.43 -6.15 -10.09
CA VAL A 69 -12.09 -5.79 -9.60
C VAL A 69 -12.14 -4.48 -8.83
N TYR A 70 -11.30 -4.36 -7.80
CA TYR A 70 -11.09 -3.11 -7.10
C TYR A 70 -10.15 -2.20 -7.89
N LEU A 71 -10.54 -0.94 -8.07
CA LEU A 71 -9.68 0.15 -8.53
C LEU A 71 -9.06 0.89 -7.33
N ASP A 72 -9.81 0.93 -6.23
CA ASP A 72 -9.37 1.36 -4.90
C ASP A 72 -10.12 0.51 -3.85
N GLU A 73 -9.48 -0.53 -3.34
CA GLU A 73 -10.12 -1.41 -2.36
C GLU A 73 -10.38 -0.69 -1.03
N ASN A 74 -9.52 0.25 -0.63
CA ASN A 74 -9.68 0.95 0.64
C ASN A 74 -10.89 1.88 0.60
N ALA A 75 -11.05 2.64 -0.48
CA ALA A 75 -12.23 3.48 -0.68
C ALA A 75 -13.49 2.65 -0.99
N ALA A 76 -13.37 1.47 -1.58
CA ALA A 76 -14.52 0.58 -1.77
C ALA A 76 -15.04 -0.01 -0.45
N ARG A 77 -14.15 -0.31 0.49
CA ARG A 77 -14.51 -0.92 1.78
C ARG A 77 -14.87 0.11 2.85
N ILE A 78 -14.25 1.29 2.84
CA ILE A 78 -14.56 2.39 3.76
C ILE A 78 -14.62 3.71 2.98
N PRO A 79 -15.73 3.99 2.29
CA PRO A 79 -15.86 5.18 1.44
C PRO A 79 -15.63 6.50 2.18
N ASP A 80 -16.07 6.59 3.43
CA ASP A 80 -15.98 7.82 4.23
C ASP A 80 -14.59 8.05 4.84
N ALA A 81 -13.78 7.00 4.97
CA ALA A 81 -12.44 7.07 5.55
C ALA A 81 -11.43 6.13 4.88
N PRO A 82 -11.08 6.33 3.58
CA PRO A 82 -10.17 5.43 2.85
C PRO A 82 -8.75 5.34 3.43
N LEU A 83 -8.35 6.29 4.28
CA LEU A 83 -7.07 6.31 4.99
C LEU A 83 -7.14 5.62 6.37
N GLU A 84 -8.31 5.28 6.89
CA GLU A 84 -8.46 4.61 8.20
C GLU A 84 -7.61 3.33 8.33
N PRO A 85 -7.57 2.41 7.34
CA PRO A 85 -6.74 1.20 7.43
C PRO A 85 -5.25 1.49 7.57
N LEU A 86 -4.77 2.60 6.99
CA LEU A 86 -3.39 3.05 7.15
C LEU A 86 -3.11 3.38 8.62
N PHE A 87 -3.94 4.22 9.24
CA PHE A 87 -3.76 4.60 10.65
C PHE A 87 -3.92 3.43 11.60
N SER A 88 -4.95 2.60 11.39
CA SER A 88 -5.21 1.44 12.25
C SER A 88 -4.07 0.42 12.20
N ALA A 89 -3.50 0.14 11.02
CA ALA A 89 -2.33 -0.73 10.91
C ALA A 89 -1.07 -0.09 11.53
N LEU A 90 -0.85 1.20 11.28
CA LEU A 90 0.29 1.94 11.81
C LEU A 90 0.32 1.93 13.34
N PHE A 91 -0.77 2.31 13.99
CA PHE A 91 -0.84 2.35 15.46
C PHE A 91 -0.98 0.97 16.09
N ALA A 92 -1.49 -0.01 15.34
CA ALA A 92 -1.45 -1.39 15.81
C ALA A 92 -0.01 -1.91 15.91
N GLN A 93 0.85 -1.70 14.89
CA GLN A 93 2.25 -2.17 14.94
C GLN A 93 3.18 -1.23 15.72
N ASN A 94 2.92 0.08 15.66
CA ASN A 94 3.75 1.11 16.29
C ASN A 94 2.89 2.01 17.18
N PRO A 95 2.46 1.54 18.36
CA PRO A 95 1.62 2.33 19.28
C PRO A 95 2.25 3.67 19.70
N ASN A 96 3.58 3.74 19.67
CA ASN A 96 4.35 4.91 20.06
C ASN A 96 4.75 5.81 18.87
N PHE A 97 4.23 5.55 17.66
CA PHE A 97 4.58 6.33 16.48
C PHE A 97 4.19 7.81 16.65
N LYS A 98 5.14 8.70 16.44
CA LYS A 98 4.96 10.14 16.63
C LYS A 98 4.53 10.80 15.32
N MET A 99 3.24 11.07 15.18
CA MET A 99 2.69 11.83 14.05
C MET A 99 3.23 13.27 13.95
N GLY A 100 3.80 13.81 15.03
CA GLY A 100 4.36 15.16 15.13
C GLY A 100 5.27 15.59 13.97
N ASN A 101 6.01 14.65 13.39
CA ASN A 101 7.07 14.92 12.41
C ASN A 101 6.67 14.61 10.96
N VAL A 102 5.43 14.16 10.70
CA VAL A 102 4.97 13.81 9.35
C VAL A 102 4.38 15.06 8.70
N ASP A 103 4.79 15.39 7.48
CA ASP A 103 4.26 16.52 6.72
C ASP A 103 3.14 16.08 5.77
N VAL A 104 3.31 14.93 5.09
CA VAL A 104 2.37 14.42 4.09
C VAL A 104 2.04 12.96 4.36
N ILE A 105 0.74 12.62 4.37
CA ILE A 105 0.26 11.24 4.38
C ILE A 105 -0.54 11.01 3.11
N THR A 106 -0.18 9.99 2.35
CA THR A 106 -0.78 9.74 1.04
C THR A 106 -0.69 8.27 0.66
N ASP A 107 -1.14 7.94 -0.55
CA ASP A 107 -0.84 6.69 -1.20
C ASP A 107 -0.02 6.87 -2.48
N ARG A 108 0.57 5.77 -2.94
CA ARG A 108 1.36 5.74 -4.17
C ARG A 108 0.58 6.20 -5.40
N ASN A 109 -0.74 5.99 -5.46
CA ASN A 109 -1.55 6.37 -6.62
C ASN A 109 -1.62 7.90 -6.77
N ASN A 110 -1.83 8.61 -5.67
CA ASN A 110 -1.81 10.07 -5.66
C ASN A 110 -0.46 10.64 -6.12
N ILE A 111 0.66 10.09 -5.65
CA ILE A 111 1.99 10.52 -6.11
C ILE A 111 2.17 10.23 -7.61
N ARG A 112 1.74 9.06 -8.10
CA ARG A 112 1.79 8.73 -9.54
C ARG A 112 0.95 9.68 -10.39
N LYS A 113 -0.23 10.09 -9.94
CA LYS A 113 -1.05 11.11 -10.62
C LYS A 113 -0.32 12.44 -10.74
N LEU A 114 0.35 12.88 -9.68
CA LEU A 114 1.18 14.09 -9.69
C LEU A 114 2.37 13.96 -10.64
N LEU A 115 3.05 12.81 -10.67
CA LEU A 115 4.14 12.55 -11.62
C LEU A 115 3.66 12.59 -13.07
N ARG A 116 2.55 11.93 -13.40
CA ARG A 116 1.95 11.98 -14.75
C ARG A 116 1.58 13.39 -15.17
N PHE A 117 1.10 14.21 -14.23
CA PHE A 117 0.87 15.63 -14.48
C PHE A 117 2.18 16.31 -14.89
N LEU A 118 3.26 16.13 -14.14
CA LEU A 118 4.57 16.73 -14.48
C LEU A 118 5.08 16.25 -15.84
N ASP A 119 5.06 14.95 -16.09
CA ASP A 119 5.60 14.33 -17.31
C ASP A 119 4.73 14.60 -18.55
N GLY A 120 3.46 14.96 -18.36
CA GLY A 120 2.52 15.16 -19.46
C GLY A 120 2.08 13.89 -20.16
N THR A 121 2.25 12.75 -19.52
CA THR A 121 1.99 11.42 -20.08
C THR A 121 0.52 11.03 -20.04
N SER A 122 -0.31 11.76 -19.29
CA SER A 122 -1.76 11.53 -19.22
C SER A 122 -2.57 12.76 -19.58
N SER A 123 -3.62 12.55 -20.37
CA SER A 123 -4.69 13.53 -20.60
C SER A 123 -5.87 13.37 -19.62
N GLU A 124 -5.83 12.35 -18.76
CA GLU A 124 -6.88 12.10 -17.78
C GLU A 124 -6.81 13.12 -16.64
N SER A 125 -7.93 13.76 -16.36
CA SER A 125 -8.07 14.55 -15.14
C SER A 125 -8.09 13.64 -13.92
N PHE A 126 -7.58 14.15 -12.80
CA PHE A 126 -7.67 13.48 -11.51
C PHE A 126 -8.00 14.48 -10.43
N GLN A 127 -8.53 13.96 -9.32
CA GLN A 127 -8.80 14.74 -8.13
C GLN A 127 -8.13 14.07 -6.92
N ILE A 128 -7.57 14.90 -6.05
CA ILE A 128 -7.03 14.53 -4.75
C ILE A 128 -7.66 15.48 -3.75
N HIS A 129 -8.31 14.94 -2.73
CA HIS A 129 -8.78 15.73 -1.60
C HIS A 129 -7.62 15.90 -0.61
N VAL A 130 -7.30 17.13 -0.26
CA VAL A 130 -6.26 17.45 0.72
C VAL A 130 -6.89 18.01 1.99
N GLY A 131 -6.82 17.23 3.07
CA GLY A 131 -7.21 17.69 4.42
C GLY A 131 -5.99 18.17 5.20
N ILE A 132 -6.08 19.33 5.85
CA ILE A 132 -5.01 19.85 6.72
C ILE A 132 -5.35 19.55 8.18
N VAL A 133 -4.49 18.79 8.85
CA VAL A 133 -4.66 18.36 10.25
C VAL A 133 -3.63 19.06 11.15
N ASP A 134 -4.09 19.52 12.31
CA ASP A 134 -3.36 20.36 13.27
C ASP A 134 -2.63 21.56 12.64
N GLY A 135 -3.21 22.11 11.57
CA GLY A 135 -2.69 23.30 10.88
C GLY A 135 -1.42 23.09 10.04
N LYS A 136 -0.89 21.86 9.93
CA LYS A 136 0.38 21.63 9.19
C LYS A 136 0.46 20.36 8.34
N ARG A 137 -0.22 19.28 8.72
CA ARG A 137 -0.06 17.98 8.03
C ARG A 137 -1.10 17.82 6.95
N ALA A 138 -0.68 17.41 5.77
CA ALA A 138 -1.57 17.24 4.65
C ALA A 138 -1.91 15.76 4.44
N LEU A 139 -3.20 15.43 4.50
CA LEU A 139 -3.74 14.12 4.19
C LEU A 139 -4.26 14.13 2.76
N PHE A 140 -3.65 13.34 1.88
CA PHE A 140 -4.03 13.24 0.49
C PHE A 140 -4.89 12.00 0.30
N THR A 141 -6.19 12.21 0.11
CA THR A 141 -7.16 11.15 -0.17
C THR A 141 -7.47 11.12 -1.66
N ARG A 142 -7.32 9.94 -2.26
CA ARG A 142 -7.67 9.70 -3.66
C ARG A 142 -9.16 9.91 -3.87
N MET A 143 -9.53 10.68 -4.89
CA MET A 143 -10.93 10.89 -5.29
C MET A 143 -11.14 10.31 -6.68
N ASP A 144 -11.51 9.03 -6.71
CA ASP A 144 -11.83 8.33 -7.94
C ASP A 144 -13.35 8.23 -8.13
N HIS A 145 -13.79 8.35 -9.39
CA HIS A 145 -15.20 8.21 -9.74
C HIS A 145 -15.75 6.82 -9.43
N GLU A 146 -14.92 5.79 -9.61
CA GLU A 146 -15.27 4.40 -9.36
C GLU A 146 -14.19 3.75 -8.48
N THR A 147 -14.62 3.05 -7.43
CA THR A 147 -13.72 2.26 -6.57
C THR A 147 -13.64 0.80 -7.00
N THR A 148 -14.56 0.37 -7.86
CA THR A 148 -14.59 -0.97 -8.49
C THR A 148 -15.04 -0.88 -9.93
N THR A 149 -14.56 -1.79 -10.77
CA THR A 149 -15.05 -1.95 -12.15
C THR A 149 -15.29 -3.42 -12.47
N VAL A 150 -15.98 -3.69 -13.58
CA VAL A 150 -16.17 -5.04 -14.11
C VAL A 150 -15.40 -5.15 -15.41
N ILE A 151 -14.47 -6.11 -15.48
CA ILE A 151 -13.74 -6.38 -16.71
C ILE A 151 -14.69 -7.04 -17.71
N GLN A 152 -15.12 -6.26 -18.70
CA GLN A 152 -15.86 -6.72 -19.86
C GLN A 152 -14.90 -6.91 -21.03
N GLY A 153 -14.92 -8.10 -21.64
CA GLY A 153 -14.01 -8.44 -22.74
C GLY A 153 -12.55 -8.61 -22.30
N PHE A 154 -11.64 -8.53 -23.27
CA PHE A 154 -10.21 -8.74 -23.04
C PHE A 154 -9.52 -7.48 -22.52
N ARG A 155 -8.95 -7.52 -21.31
CA ARG A 155 -8.07 -6.47 -20.77
C ARG A 155 -6.62 -6.91 -20.53
N GLY A 156 -6.34 -8.20 -20.46
CA GLY A 156 -5.01 -8.73 -20.16
C GLY A 156 -5.07 -9.98 -19.30
N TYR A 157 -3.93 -10.32 -18.70
CA TYR A 157 -3.73 -11.53 -17.90
C TYR A 157 -3.08 -11.23 -16.54
N GLY A 158 -2.92 -9.96 -16.16
CA GLY A 158 -2.10 -9.57 -15.01
C GLY A 158 -2.59 -10.20 -13.71
N ARG A 159 -3.90 -10.09 -13.43
CA ARG A 159 -4.48 -10.57 -12.17
C ARG A 159 -4.44 -12.09 -12.10
N ASN A 160 -4.81 -12.78 -13.19
CA ASN A 160 -4.76 -14.23 -13.24
C ASN A 160 -3.32 -14.76 -13.22
N PHE A 161 -2.36 -14.01 -13.76
CA PHE A 161 -0.94 -14.33 -13.68
C PHE A 161 -0.41 -14.20 -12.26
N GLU A 162 -0.72 -13.09 -11.57
CA GLU A 162 -0.41 -12.92 -10.14
C GLU A 162 -1.00 -14.06 -9.30
N LYS A 163 -2.27 -14.39 -9.50
CA LYS A 163 -2.94 -15.50 -8.79
C LYS A 163 -2.28 -16.86 -9.07
N ALA A 164 -1.88 -17.11 -10.32
CA ALA A 164 -1.25 -18.37 -10.70
C ALA A 164 0.20 -18.48 -10.22
N CYS A 165 0.89 -17.35 -10.05
CA CYS A 165 2.31 -17.32 -9.67
C CYS A 165 2.55 -17.01 -8.19
N THR A 166 1.50 -16.81 -7.38
CA THR A 166 1.63 -16.52 -5.96
C THR A 166 0.75 -17.42 -5.08
N LYS A 167 1.17 -17.64 -3.83
CA LYS A 167 0.40 -18.31 -2.79
C LYS A 167 -0.04 -17.29 -1.75
N ARG A 168 -1.34 -17.08 -1.63
CA ARG A 168 -1.96 -16.16 -0.65
C ARG A 168 -2.46 -16.92 0.57
N ALA A 169 -2.54 -16.24 1.71
CA ALA A 169 -3.28 -16.75 2.85
C ALA A 169 -4.78 -16.78 2.55
N THR A 170 -5.47 -17.84 2.95
CA THR A 170 -6.91 -18.02 2.69
C THR A 170 -7.72 -16.83 3.24
N GLY A 171 -8.64 -16.32 2.42
CA GLY A 171 -9.51 -15.21 2.79
C GLY A 171 -8.83 -13.83 2.82
N THR A 172 -7.59 -13.71 2.31
CA THR A 172 -6.92 -12.40 2.16
C THR A 172 -7.04 -11.87 0.73
N SER A 173 -7.32 -10.58 0.58
CA SER A 173 -7.23 -9.84 -0.68
C SER A 173 -5.93 -9.02 -0.71
N ALA A 174 -5.93 -7.75 -1.17
CA ALA A 174 -4.70 -6.99 -1.40
C ALA A 174 -3.86 -6.79 -0.13
N TYR A 175 -2.54 -6.69 -0.33
CA TYR A 175 -1.56 -6.46 0.73
C TYR A 175 -0.95 -5.07 0.54
N TYR A 176 -0.98 -4.28 1.60
CA TYR A 176 -0.49 -2.90 1.61
C TYR A 176 0.66 -2.76 2.60
N ARG A 177 1.68 -2.02 2.19
CA ARG A 177 2.75 -1.54 3.06
C ARG A 177 2.56 -0.06 3.31
N ILE A 178 2.98 0.37 4.49
CA ILE A 178 3.03 1.76 4.94
C ILE A 178 4.50 2.04 5.21
N THR A 179 5.01 3.05 4.52
CA THR A 179 6.43 3.40 4.53
C THR A 179 6.57 4.87 4.90
N SER A 180 7.69 5.20 5.53
CA SER A 180 8.12 6.56 5.81
C SER A 180 9.33 6.87 4.96
N PHE A 181 9.43 8.09 4.42
CA PHE A 181 10.67 8.58 3.83
C PHE A 181 10.68 10.09 3.72
N ARG A 182 11.86 10.66 3.50
CA ARG A 182 12.03 12.07 3.16
C ARG A 182 12.19 12.28 1.67
N PHE A 183 11.45 13.24 1.13
CA PHE A 183 11.52 13.64 -0.28
C PHE A 183 11.25 15.15 -0.40
N GLY A 184 12.13 15.88 -1.10
CA GLY A 184 11.97 17.33 -1.26
C GLY A 184 11.93 18.10 0.06
N GLY A 185 12.60 17.59 1.10
CA GLY A 185 12.61 18.17 2.45
C GLY A 185 11.42 17.78 3.33
N LEU A 186 10.37 17.18 2.77
CA LEU A 186 9.15 16.76 3.47
C LEU A 186 9.29 15.35 4.02
N GLN A 187 8.76 15.12 5.23
CA GLN A 187 8.56 13.78 5.77
C GLN A 187 7.23 13.21 5.26
N CYS A 188 7.31 12.16 4.47
CA CYS A 188 6.17 11.49 3.85
C CYS A 188 5.89 10.16 4.54
N VAL A 189 4.60 9.86 4.75
CA VAL A 189 4.10 8.51 5.03
C VAL A 189 3.25 8.08 3.85
N VAL A 190 3.64 6.98 3.20
CA VAL A 190 3.05 6.52 1.96
C VAL A 190 2.57 5.08 2.10
N ARG A 191 1.28 4.87 1.82
CA ARG A 191 0.71 3.55 1.61
C ARG A 191 0.86 3.10 0.17
N HIS A 192 1.22 1.84 -0.05
CA HIS A 192 1.20 1.23 -1.38
C HIS A 192 0.84 -0.25 -1.33
N GLU A 193 0.13 -0.72 -2.34
CA GLU A 193 -0.05 -2.15 -2.59
C GLU A 193 1.30 -2.77 -2.99
N THR A 194 1.51 -4.03 -2.59
CA THR A 194 2.67 -4.84 -2.96
C THR A 194 2.21 -6.23 -3.37
N ASP A 195 2.66 -6.70 -4.53
CA ASP A 195 2.10 -7.89 -5.19
C ASP A 195 2.55 -9.20 -4.54
N GLY A 196 3.73 -9.21 -3.94
CA GLY A 196 4.22 -10.36 -3.21
C GLY A 196 5.63 -10.20 -2.66
N TYR A 197 6.19 -11.34 -2.25
CA TYR A 197 7.57 -11.45 -1.78
C TYR A 197 8.21 -12.77 -2.21
N ILE A 198 9.54 -12.79 -2.25
CA ILE A 198 10.34 -14.00 -2.46
C ILE A 198 10.87 -14.48 -1.11
N GLU A 199 10.67 -15.76 -0.80
CA GLU A 199 11.28 -16.35 0.39
C GLU A 199 12.74 -16.69 0.10
N ASP A 200 13.67 -15.92 0.66
CA ASP A 200 15.10 -16.24 0.55
C ASP A 200 15.39 -17.55 1.29
N ALA A 201 16.22 -18.42 0.69
CA ALA A 201 16.56 -19.74 1.24
C ALA A 201 17.18 -19.68 2.66
N THR A 202 17.78 -18.54 3.01
CA THR A 202 18.32 -18.23 4.35
C THR A 202 17.22 -18.06 5.41
N GLY A 203 16.05 -17.56 5.03
CA GLY A 203 14.88 -17.40 5.92
C GLY A 203 14.27 -18.74 6.33
N ARG A 204 14.26 -19.74 5.44
CA ARG A 204 13.81 -21.11 5.77
C ARG A 204 14.63 -21.74 6.89
N ALA A 205 15.95 -21.50 6.91
CA ALA A 205 16.83 -22.04 7.95
C ALA A 205 16.61 -21.35 9.31
N ALA A 206 16.29 -20.06 9.33
CA ALA A 206 15.99 -19.31 10.56
C ALA A 206 14.64 -19.72 11.17
N VAL A 207 13.59 -19.83 10.34
CA VAL A 207 12.24 -20.24 10.78
C VAL A 207 12.23 -21.69 11.28
N GLN A 208 12.98 -22.60 10.64
CA GLN A 208 13.14 -23.98 11.12
C GLN A 208 13.92 -24.08 12.44
N LYS A 209 14.81 -23.13 12.73
CA LYS A 209 15.51 -23.05 14.03
C LYS A 209 14.59 -22.55 15.15
N GLN A 210 13.69 -21.61 14.84
CA GLN A 210 12.72 -21.07 15.80
C GLN A 210 11.58 -22.05 16.09
N ALA A 211 11.07 -22.75 15.08
CA ALA A 211 10.03 -23.78 15.26
C ALA A 211 10.49 -24.97 16.11
N LYS A 212 11.80 -25.27 16.14
CA LYS A 212 12.40 -26.28 17.04
C LYS A 212 12.60 -25.79 18.49
N ALA A 213 12.50 -24.49 18.75
CA ALA A 213 12.74 -23.90 20.07
C ALA A 213 11.45 -23.60 20.86
N THR A 214 10.28 -23.69 20.23
CA THR A 214 8.98 -23.29 20.82
C THR A 214 8.07 -24.45 21.25
N ASP A 215 8.60 -25.67 21.43
CA ASP A 215 7.86 -26.81 21.98
C ASP A 215 7.65 -26.74 23.52
N SER A 216 7.48 -25.54 24.06
CA SER A 216 7.17 -25.37 25.49
C SER A 216 6.28 -24.14 25.71
N LEU A 217 4.97 -24.38 25.66
CA LEU A 217 3.96 -23.59 26.39
C LEU A 217 3.99 -24.05 27.86
N PRO A 218 3.98 -23.13 28.84
CA PRO A 218 2.82 -22.26 29.05
C PRO A 218 3.15 -20.83 29.53
N GLN A 219 2.66 -19.81 28.83
CA GLN A 219 2.47 -18.45 29.37
C GLN A 219 1.24 -17.80 28.69
N LEU A 220 0.09 -18.44 28.90
CA LEU A 220 -1.23 -17.86 28.65
C LEU A 220 -1.84 -17.63 30.03
N LEU A 221 -1.84 -16.38 30.52
CA LEU A 221 -2.68 -15.80 31.60
C LEU A 221 -1.99 -14.70 32.45
N GLU A 222 -1.25 -13.74 31.88
CA GLU A 222 -0.72 -12.65 32.73
C GLU A 222 -0.69 -11.22 32.13
N THR A 223 -1.53 -10.94 31.13
CA THR A 223 -1.77 -9.54 30.69
C THR A 223 -3.24 -9.28 30.40
N LEU A 224 -4.07 -9.49 31.41
CA LEU A 224 -5.30 -8.72 31.60
C LEU A 224 -5.01 -7.65 32.67
N GLN A 225 -4.21 -6.65 32.29
CA GLN A 225 -4.17 -5.39 33.03
C GLN A 225 -5.10 -4.42 32.32
N LEU A 226 -6.25 -4.18 32.94
CA LEU A 226 -7.15 -3.09 32.64
C LEU A 226 -6.36 -1.77 32.75
N ALA A 227 -6.08 -1.15 31.61
CA ALA A 227 -5.65 0.24 31.58
C ALA A 227 -6.89 1.12 31.61
N ASP A 228 -6.93 1.94 32.66
CA ASP A 228 -7.97 2.89 32.99
C ASP A 228 -8.01 4.07 32.00
N SER A 229 -9.23 4.45 31.65
CA SER A 229 -9.71 5.75 31.15
C SER A 229 -8.72 6.71 30.44
N ALA A 230 -8.68 6.62 29.10
CA ALA A 230 -8.30 7.73 28.21
C ALA A 230 -9.59 8.37 27.62
N PRO A 231 -9.62 9.68 27.34
CA PRO A 231 -10.86 10.39 26.99
C PRO A 231 -11.46 9.82 25.69
N GLU A 232 -12.78 9.63 25.70
CA GLU A 232 -13.57 9.17 24.56
C GLU A 232 -13.29 10.04 23.32
N SER A 233 -12.49 9.52 22.39
CA SER A 233 -12.59 9.94 21.00
C SER A 233 -13.88 9.35 20.45
N THR A 234 -14.82 10.20 20.06
CA THR A 234 -16.14 9.86 19.49
C THR A 234 -16.10 9.15 18.13
N HIS A 235 -14.97 8.58 17.73
CA HIS A 235 -14.81 7.76 16.54
C HIS A 235 -14.44 6.34 16.96
N THR A 236 -15.46 5.49 17.12
CA THR A 236 -15.27 4.04 17.11
C THR A 236 -14.71 3.67 15.74
N SER A 237 -13.49 3.13 15.68
CA SER A 237 -12.91 2.66 14.42
C SER A 237 -13.89 1.71 13.74
N THR A 238 -14.13 1.93 12.45
CA THR A 238 -15.10 1.15 11.67
C THR A 238 -14.52 -0.19 11.24
N ILE A 239 -13.23 -0.43 11.50
CA ILE A 239 -12.53 -1.64 11.11
C ILE A 239 -12.14 -2.53 12.27
N ILE A 240 -12.19 -3.84 12.03
CA ILE A 240 -11.62 -4.84 12.93
C ILE A 240 -10.16 -5.06 12.56
N VAL A 241 -9.26 -5.00 13.55
CA VAL A 241 -7.84 -5.29 13.38
C VAL A 241 -7.51 -6.64 14.01
N LYS A 242 -7.02 -7.59 13.20
CA LYS A 242 -6.54 -8.90 13.66
C LYS A 242 -5.02 -8.97 13.63
N ARG A 243 -4.40 -9.38 14.74
CA ARG A 243 -2.93 -9.43 14.88
C ARG A 243 -2.36 -10.80 14.50
N GLU A 244 -2.53 -11.21 13.25
CA GLU A 244 -2.34 -12.62 12.83
C GLU A 244 -1.45 -12.81 11.58
N GLY A 245 -0.91 -11.74 10.98
CA GLY A 245 -0.15 -11.86 9.74
C GLY A 245 1.36 -11.99 9.93
N LYS A 246 2.12 -11.70 8.88
CA LYS A 246 3.57 -11.97 8.82
C LYS A 246 4.33 -10.77 8.29
N GLU A 247 5.36 -10.36 9.03
CA GLU A 247 6.31 -9.37 8.55
C GLU A 247 7.27 -9.96 7.51
N VAL A 248 7.57 -9.18 6.47
CA VAL A 248 8.52 -9.56 5.41
C VAL A 248 9.53 -8.45 5.14
N ASP A 249 10.77 -8.86 4.91
CA ASP A 249 11.91 -7.98 4.67
C ASP A 249 11.68 -7.11 3.42
N CYS A 250 12.06 -5.83 3.49
CA CYS A 250 11.95 -4.89 2.37
C CYS A 250 12.72 -5.34 1.12
N SER A 251 13.83 -6.07 1.29
CA SER A 251 14.64 -6.60 0.18
C SER A 251 13.98 -7.78 -0.56
N SER A 252 12.93 -8.36 0.02
CA SER A 252 12.25 -9.55 -0.48
C SER A 252 11.00 -9.26 -1.29
N VAL A 253 10.43 -8.04 -1.18
CA VAL A 253 9.19 -7.69 -1.86
C VAL A 253 9.39 -7.48 -3.36
N LEU A 254 8.32 -7.72 -4.12
CA LEU A 254 8.32 -7.61 -5.56
C LEU A 254 7.04 -6.97 -6.08
N GLU A 255 7.15 -6.40 -7.28
CA GLU A 255 6.07 -6.04 -8.16
C GLU A 255 5.98 -7.10 -9.28
N ILE A 256 4.78 -7.38 -9.79
CA ILE A 256 4.55 -8.31 -10.89
C ILE A 256 3.95 -7.53 -12.05
N LYS A 257 4.56 -7.64 -13.23
CA LYS A 257 3.98 -7.09 -14.47
C LYS A 257 3.89 -8.12 -15.57
N THR A 258 2.84 -8.03 -16.36
CA THR A 258 2.66 -8.81 -17.59
C THR A 258 2.70 -7.91 -18.80
N ARG A 259 3.12 -8.47 -19.94
CA ARG A 259 3.06 -7.81 -21.24
C ARG A 259 2.89 -8.85 -22.35
N ALA A 260 2.34 -8.41 -23.47
CA ALA A 260 2.34 -9.22 -24.68
C ALA A 260 3.77 -9.42 -25.21
N ALA A 261 4.03 -10.59 -25.79
CA ALA A 261 5.29 -10.84 -26.49
C ALA A 261 5.50 -9.78 -27.58
N GLY A 262 6.73 -9.25 -27.69
CA GLY A 262 7.08 -8.20 -28.64
C GLY A 262 6.64 -6.78 -28.27
N LYS A 263 5.95 -6.55 -27.14
CA LYS A 263 5.68 -5.21 -26.60
C LYS A 263 6.68 -4.85 -25.51
N SER A 264 7.07 -3.59 -25.38
CA SER A 264 7.84 -3.12 -24.22
C SER A 264 6.92 -2.95 -23.01
N LEU A 265 7.49 -3.08 -21.82
CA LEU A 265 6.85 -2.58 -20.61
C LEU A 265 6.87 -1.05 -20.64
N ASP A 266 5.84 -0.41 -20.10
CA ASP A 266 5.85 1.03 -19.84
C ASP A 266 6.75 1.30 -18.64
N MET A 267 8.04 1.49 -18.92
CA MET A 267 9.02 1.66 -17.87
C MET A 267 8.83 2.95 -17.10
N ASN A 268 8.30 4.03 -17.69
CA ASN A 268 8.07 5.28 -16.98
C ASN A 268 7.05 5.09 -15.85
N GLU A 269 5.95 4.39 -16.15
CA GLU A 269 4.93 4.05 -15.16
C GLU A 269 5.44 3.08 -14.08
N ILE A 270 6.23 2.09 -14.48
CA ILE A 270 6.74 1.06 -13.58
C ILE A 270 7.86 1.61 -12.70
N THR A 271 8.81 2.37 -13.23
CA THR A 271 9.90 2.95 -12.42
C THR A 271 9.36 3.94 -11.40
N ALA A 272 8.36 4.76 -11.76
CA ALA A 272 7.69 5.62 -10.79
C ALA A 272 7.06 4.79 -9.66
N GLN A 273 6.38 3.70 -10.01
CA GLN A 273 5.78 2.79 -9.04
C GLN A 273 6.83 2.17 -8.09
N LEU A 274 7.91 1.59 -8.64
CA LEU A 274 8.99 0.95 -7.87
C LEU A 274 9.78 1.96 -7.02
N TRP A 275 10.06 3.14 -7.57
CA TRP A 275 10.82 4.19 -6.89
C TRP A 275 10.05 4.73 -5.69
N ILE A 276 8.75 5.01 -5.80
CA ILE A 276 7.96 5.51 -4.66
C ILE A 276 7.87 4.46 -3.55
N SER A 277 7.67 3.19 -3.91
CA SER A 277 7.54 2.12 -2.91
C SER A 277 8.87 1.54 -2.43
N GLN A 278 9.99 1.97 -3.02
CA GLN A 278 11.32 1.37 -2.84
C GLN A 278 11.28 -0.17 -3.01
N THR A 279 10.48 -0.65 -3.98
CA THR A 279 10.36 -2.08 -4.27
C THR A 279 11.54 -2.53 -5.14
N PRO A 280 12.39 -3.46 -4.68
CA PRO A 280 13.65 -3.78 -5.35
C PRO A 280 13.53 -4.75 -6.52
N ARG A 281 12.39 -5.43 -6.68
CA ARG A 281 12.20 -6.52 -7.65
C ARG A 281 10.95 -6.28 -8.51
N LEU A 282 11.04 -6.59 -9.80
CA LEU A 282 9.99 -6.50 -10.83
C LEU A 282 9.90 -7.82 -11.60
#